data_AF-A0A955QJP9-F1
#
_entry.id   AF-A0A955QJP9-F1
#
_cell.length_a   1.000
_cell.length_b   1.000
_cell.length_c   1.000
_cell.angle_alpha   90.00
_cell.angle_beta   90.00
_cell.angle_gamma   90.00
#
_symmetry.space_group_name_H-M   'P 1'
#
loop_
_entity.id
_entity.type
_entity.pdbx_description
1 polymer ?
#
loop_
_entity_poly.entity_id
_entity_poly.type
_entity_poly.pdbx_seq_one_letter_code
_entity_poly.pdbx_strand_id
1 'polypeptide(L)'
;MAKQRAEIGFDDPLKDFDPNEWKPQKGEGSPIHPDIPKEEIRKVAEQSGFTSREGRRIHRTGRSEQLNLKVRHSDKQALYDICDQKGWVMGETFQYALEALERELQQQSKSTTK
;
A
#
# COMPACT_ATOMS: atom_id res chain seq x y z
N MET A 1 36.77 19.84 9.51
CA MET A 1 36.08 20.97 8.87
C MET A 1 34.59 20.69 8.87
N ALA A 2 33.80 21.40 9.67
CA ALA A 2 32.35 21.21 9.71
C ALA A 2 31.73 21.70 8.39
N LYS A 3 31.02 20.80 7.70
CA LYS A 3 30.38 21.09 6.41
C LYS A 3 29.13 21.94 6.69
N GLN A 4 29.24 23.25 6.51
CA GLN A 4 28.10 24.17 6.64
C GLN A 4 27.10 23.88 5.50
N ARG A 5 25.82 23.72 5.85
CA ARG A 5 24.73 23.58 4.88
C ARG A 5 24.56 24.92 4.18
N ALA A 6 24.40 24.90 2.85
CA ALA A 6 24.08 26.09 2.08
C ALA A 6 22.72 26.65 2.53
N GLU A 7 22.68 27.93 2.88
CA GLU A 7 21.43 28.65 3.19
C GLU A 7 20.64 28.84 1.88
N ILE A 8 19.48 28.21 1.81
CA ILE A 8 18.63 28.16 0.60
C ILE A 8 17.57 29.27 0.58
N GLY A 9 17.81 30.38 1.29
CA GLY A 9 16.91 31.55 1.29
C GLY A 9 15.55 31.33 1.96
N PHE A 10 15.39 30.25 2.72
CA PHE A 10 14.14 29.96 3.47
C PHE A 10 14.09 30.60 4.87
N ASP A 11 15.18 31.19 5.36
CA ASP A 11 15.25 31.79 6.70
C ASP A 11 14.57 33.16 6.82
N ASP A 12 14.29 33.83 5.70
CA ASP A 12 13.69 35.17 5.70
C ASP A 12 12.19 35.15 6.05
N PRO A 13 11.33 34.32 5.41
CA PRO A 13 9.89 34.28 5.73
C PRO A 13 9.55 33.58 7.06
N LEU A 14 10.50 32.88 7.69
CA LEU A 14 10.30 32.22 8.99
C LEU A 14 10.46 33.16 10.18
N LYS A 15 11.10 34.32 10.01
CA LYS A 15 11.30 35.31 11.08
C LYS A 15 10.03 36.09 11.42
N ASP A 16 9.16 36.28 10.43
CA ASP A 16 7.89 36.99 10.55
C ASP A 16 6.69 36.04 10.72
N PHE A 17 6.91 34.72 10.79
CA PHE A 17 5.86 33.74 10.97
C PHE A 17 5.39 33.70 12.43
N ASP A 18 4.18 34.22 12.71
CA ASP A 18 3.52 34.09 14.01
C ASP A 18 2.48 32.95 14.00
N PRO A 19 2.74 31.82 14.70
CA PRO A 19 1.79 30.72 14.82
C PRO A 19 0.44 31.12 15.43
N ASN A 20 0.37 32.24 16.16
CA ASN A 20 -0.84 32.71 16.82
C ASN A 20 -1.75 33.53 15.90
N GLU A 21 -1.27 33.93 14.72
CA GLU A 21 -2.09 34.57 13.70
C GLU A 21 -3.10 33.59 13.09
N TRP A 22 -2.73 32.31 13.03
CA TRP A 22 -3.63 31.25 12.61
C TRP A 22 -4.63 30.90 13.71
N LYS A 23 -5.73 31.65 13.78
CA LYS A 23 -6.90 31.29 14.59
C LYS A 23 -8.01 30.74 13.71
N PRO A 24 -8.60 29.57 14.03
CA PRO A 24 -9.78 29.10 13.32
C PRO A 24 -10.87 30.16 13.44
N GLN A 25 -11.56 30.47 12.34
CA GLN A 25 -12.76 31.31 12.40
C GLN A 25 -13.80 30.61 13.27
N LYS A 26 -13.85 30.99 14.55
CA LYS A 26 -14.94 30.66 15.46
C LYS A 26 -15.90 31.84 15.42
N GLY A 27 -16.83 31.81 14.48
CA GLY A 27 -17.90 32.79 14.37
C GLY A 27 -19.21 32.10 14.01
N GLU A 28 -20.29 32.56 14.61
CA GLU A 28 -21.66 32.43 14.10
C GLU A 28 -21.68 32.97 12.66
N GLY A 29 -21.42 32.11 11.68
CA GLY A 29 -21.07 32.53 10.33
C GLY A 29 -20.02 31.68 9.62
N SER A 30 -19.39 30.71 10.30
CA SER A 30 -18.82 29.56 9.59
C SER A 30 -19.88 29.06 8.61
N PRO A 31 -19.56 28.87 7.31
CA PRO A 31 -20.53 28.34 6.39
C PRO A 31 -21.07 27.08 7.03
N ILE A 32 -22.36 27.12 7.38
CA ILE A 32 -23.13 25.94 7.70
C ILE A 32 -23.04 25.18 6.39
N HIS A 33 -22.03 24.30 6.28
CA HIS A 33 -22.01 23.37 5.18
C HIS A 33 -23.38 22.71 5.26
N PRO A 34 -24.18 22.79 4.18
CA PRO A 34 -25.45 22.08 4.18
C PRO A 34 -25.13 20.64 4.59
N ASP A 35 -26.00 20.03 5.38
CA ASP A 35 -25.86 18.62 5.71
C ASP A 35 -26.08 17.82 4.43
N ILE A 36 -25.01 17.70 3.64
CA ILE A 36 -25.01 17.03 2.35
C ILE A 36 -25.07 15.53 2.68
N PRO A 37 -26.09 14.81 2.19
CA PRO A 37 -26.16 13.37 2.38
C PRO A 37 -24.87 12.71 1.89
N LYS A 38 -24.32 11.79 2.69
CA LYS A 38 -23.07 11.07 2.37
C LYS A 38 -23.09 10.43 0.98
N GLU A 39 -24.27 10.04 0.50
CA GLU A 39 -24.50 9.49 -0.84
C GLU A 39 -24.18 10.49 -1.97
N GLU A 40 -24.45 11.78 -1.79
CA GLU A 40 -24.13 12.81 -2.78
C GLU A 40 -22.61 13.05 -2.84
N ILE A 41 -21.96 13.09 -1.68
CA ILE A 41 -20.50 13.17 -1.58
C ILE A 41 -19.86 11.97 -2.29
N ARG A 42 -20.42 10.77 -2.09
CA ARG A 42 -19.95 9.54 -2.74
C ARG A 42 -20.06 9.61 -4.26
N LYS A 43 -21.19 10.10 -4.79
CA LYS A 43 -21.38 10.26 -6.25
C LYS A 43 -20.37 11.24 -6.86
N VAL A 44 -20.10 12.36 -6.18
CA VAL A 44 -19.10 13.35 -6.65
C VAL A 44 -17.69 12.76 -6.58
N ALA A 45 -17.37 12.00 -5.54
CA ALA A 45 -16.10 11.29 -5.42
C ALA A 45 -15.93 10.26 -6.55
N GLU A 46 -16.94 9.45 -6.83
CA GLU A 46 -16.92 8.47 -7.92
C GLU A 46 -16.77 9.15 -9.30
N GLN A 47 -17.47 10.27 -9.54
CA GLN A 47 -17.35 11.06 -10.78
C GLN A 47 -15.96 11.67 -10.98
N SER A 48 -15.28 12.04 -9.89
CA SER A 48 -13.90 12.55 -9.92
C SER A 48 -12.84 11.44 -9.99
N GLY A 49 -13.26 10.18 -10.10
CA GLY A 49 -12.36 9.02 -10.16
C GLY A 49 -11.79 8.60 -8.80
N PHE A 50 -12.28 9.17 -7.70
CA PHE A 50 -11.87 8.79 -6.35
C PHE A 50 -12.52 7.45 -5.96
N THR A 51 -11.75 6.37 -6.08
CA THR A 51 -12.17 5.05 -5.60
C THR A 51 -11.92 4.93 -4.09
N SER A 52 -12.97 4.72 -3.32
CA SER A 52 -12.87 4.53 -1.87
C SER A 52 -11.98 3.31 -1.53
N ARG A 53 -11.13 3.47 -0.51
CA ARG A 53 -10.30 2.39 0.05
C ARG A 53 -11.01 1.62 1.17
N GLU A 54 -12.14 2.13 1.65
CA GLU A 54 -13.04 1.44 2.57
C GLU A 54 -13.61 0.21 1.85
N GLY A 55 -13.00 -0.95 2.10
CA GLY A 55 -13.34 -2.20 1.41
C GLY A 55 -12.15 -2.96 0.85
N ARG A 56 -10.91 -2.41 0.92
CA ARG A 56 -9.71 -3.21 0.66
C ARG A 56 -9.63 -4.30 1.72
N ARG A 57 -10.09 -5.51 1.37
CA ARG A 57 -10.06 -6.70 2.22
C ARG A 57 -8.61 -6.90 2.69
N ILE A 58 -8.37 -6.66 3.97
CA ILE A 58 -7.10 -6.98 4.59
C ILE A 58 -7.09 -8.50 4.71
N HIS A 59 -6.49 -9.18 3.73
CA HIS A 59 -6.35 -10.62 3.77
C HIS A 59 -5.37 -11.00 4.88
N ARG A 60 -5.86 -11.62 5.95
CA ARG A 60 -5.02 -12.19 7.00
C ARG A 60 -4.77 -13.65 6.68
N THR A 61 -3.62 -13.92 6.09
CA THR A 61 -3.23 -15.25 5.61
C THR A 61 -2.40 -16.05 6.62
N GLY A 62 -2.17 -15.51 7.82
CA GLY A 62 -1.31 -16.10 8.87
C GLY A 62 0.20 -16.03 8.57
N ARG A 63 0.59 -15.54 7.39
CA ARG A 63 1.98 -15.46 6.93
C ARG A 63 2.53 -14.08 7.25
N SER A 64 3.26 -13.97 8.36
CA SER A 64 3.74 -12.69 8.91
C SER A 64 5.21 -12.38 8.63
N GLU A 65 6.01 -13.37 8.22
CA GLU A 65 7.44 -13.17 7.97
C GLU A 65 7.70 -12.65 6.56
N GLN A 66 8.63 -11.71 6.45
CA GLN A 66 9.05 -11.14 5.17
C GLN A 66 10.18 -11.96 4.55
N LEU A 67 10.02 -12.29 3.28
CA LEU A 67 11.03 -12.97 2.48
C LEU A 67 11.53 -12.03 1.38
N ASN A 68 12.80 -11.63 1.46
CA ASN A 68 13.43 -10.75 0.47
C ASN A 68 14.12 -11.59 -0.62
N LEU A 69 13.59 -11.54 -1.84
CA LEU A 69 14.14 -12.27 -2.99
C LEU A 69 14.44 -11.32 -4.14
N LYS A 70 15.54 -11.61 -4.84
CA LYS A 70 15.78 -11.08 -6.18
C LYS A 70 15.31 -12.14 -7.18
N VAL A 71 14.29 -11.80 -7.96
CA VAL A 71 13.68 -12.69 -8.96
C VAL A 71 13.75 -12.04 -10.33
N ARG A 72 13.68 -12.85 -11.39
CA ARG A 72 13.53 -12.31 -12.74
C ARG A 72 12.13 -11.71 -12.89
N HIS A 73 11.98 -10.80 -13.85
CA HIS A 73 10.67 -10.19 -14.13
C HIS A 73 9.64 -11.24 -14.57
N SER A 74 10.05 -12.22 -15.38
CA SER A 74 9.20 -13.34 -15.81
C SER A 74 8.60 -14.11 -14.65
N ASP A 75 9.42 -14.43 -13.66
CA ASP A 75 9.03 -15.30 -12.54
C ASP A 75 8.09 -14.54 -11.60
N LYS A 76 8.35 -13.25 -11.41
CA LYS A 76 7.45 -12.34 -10.69
C LYS A 76 6.08 -12.25 -11.37
N GLN A 77 6.04 -12.10 -12.70
CA GLN A 77 4.79 -11.99 -13.44
C GLN A 77 4.00 -13.30 -13.37
N ALA A 78 4.65 -14.43 -13.62
CA ALA A 78 4.01 -15.74 -13.53
C ALA A 78 3.37 -15.98 -12.14
N LEU A 79 4.03 -15.53 -11.08
CA LEU A 79 3.52 -15.65 -9.72
C LEU A 79 2.27 -14.78 -9.48
N TYR A 80 2.21 -13.56 -10.05
CA TYR A 80 0.99 -12.74 -10.02
C TYR A 80 -0.14 -13.34 -10.85
N ASP A 81 0.16 -13.85 -12.04
CA ASP A 81 -0.85 -14.46 -12.91
C ASP A 81 -1.53 -15.66 -12.21
N ILE A 82 -0.77 -16.46 -11.47
CA ILE A 82 -1.31 -17.56 -10.64
C ILE A 82 -2.20 -17.02 -9.51
N CYS A 83 -1.80 -15.93 -8.85
CA CYS A 83 -2.60 -15.29 -7.81
C CYS A 83 -3.96 -14.84 -8.37
N ASP A 84 -3.96 -14.18 -9.53
CA ASP A 84 -5.18 -13.66 -10.16
C ASP A 84 -6.09 -14.79 -10.65
N GLN A 85 -5.52 -15.84 -11.25
CA GLN A 85 -6.29 -17.00 -11.73
C GLN A 85 -6.98 -17.77 -10.60
N LYS A 86 -6.34 -17.83 -9.42
CA LYS A 86 -6.86 -18.60 -8.28
C LYS A 86 -7.55 -17.75 -7.23
N GLY A 87 -7.45 -16.42 -7.33
CA GLY A 87 -7.89 -15.49 -6.29
C GLY A 87 -7.08 -15.60 -4.99
N TRP A 88 -5.82 -16.01 -5.09
CA TRP A 88 -4.93 -16.20 -3.94
C TRP A 88 -4.09 -14.96 -3.65
N VAL A 89 -3.58 -14.87 -2.42
CA VAL A 89 -2.60 -13.85 -2.04
C VAL A 89 -1.19 -14.40 -2.22
N MET A 90 -0.22 -13.53 -2.51
CA MET A 90 1.18 -13.90 -2.75
C MET A 90 1.77 -14.91 -1.74
N GLY A 91 1.52 -14.71 -0.44
CA GLY A 91 2.01 -15.64 0.58
C GLY A 91 1.37 -17.04 0.51
N GLU A 92 0.10 -17.11 0.13
CA GLU A 92 -0.63 -18.36 -0.06
C GLU A 92 -0.15 -19.10 -1.29
N THR A 93 -0.02 -18.40 -2.41
CA THR A 93 0.55 -18.95 -3.64
C THR A 93 1.97 -19.47 -3.41
N PHE A 94 2.79 -18.75 -2.65
CA PHE A 94 4.14 -19.16 -2.33
C PHE A 94 4.18 -20.47 -1.52
N GLN A 95 3.29 -20.65 -0.54
CA GLN A 95 3.22 -21.92 0.20
C GLN A 95 2.86 -23.08 -0.72
N TYR A 96 1.86 -22.92 -1.58
CA TYR A 96 1.48 -23.99 -2.51
C TYR A 96 2.60 -24.31 -3.51
N ALA A 97 3.35 -23.31 -3.94
CA ALA A 97 4.54 -23.52 -4.77
C ALA A 97 5.62 -24.33 -4.03
N LEU A 98 5.85 -24.06 -2.74
CA LEU A 98 6.78 -24.84 -1.92
C LEU A 98 6.31 -26.28 -1.74
N GLU A 99 5.04 -26.50 -1.39
CA GLU A 99 4.49 -27.85 -1.24
C GLU A 99 4.55 -28.65 -2.55
N ALA A 100 4.34 -28.00 -3.69
CA ALA A 100 4.48 -28.63 -5.00
C ALA A 100 5.94 -29.00 -5.28
N LEU A 101 6.87 -28.08 -5.03
CA LEU A 101 8.30 -28.31 -5.21
C LEU A 101 8.83 -29.44 -4.32
N GLU A 102 8.42 -29.50 -3.06
CA GLU A 102 8.79 -30.58 -2.14
C GLU A 102 8.32 -31.95 -2.63
N ARG A 103 7.09 -32.03 -3.16
CA ARG A 103 6.56 -33.28 -3.74
C ARG A 103 7.39 -33.74 -4.94
N GLU A 104 7.76 -32.81 -5.82
CA GLU A 104 8.59 -33.13 -6.99
C GLU A 104 9.99 -33.60 -6.58
N LEU A 105 10.63 -32.92 -5.63
CA LEU A 105 11.95 -33.30 -5.13
C LEU A 105 11.94 -34.68 -4.44
N GLN A 106 10.88 -35.00 -3.69
CA GLN A 106 10.70 -36.32 -3.09
C GLN A 106 10.47 -37.43 -4.12
N GLN A 107 9.86 -37.11 -5.27
CA GLN A 107 9.71 -38.07 -6.37
C GLN A 107 11.05 -38.31 -7.07
N GLN A 108 11.82 -37.24 -7.32
CA GLN A 108 13.14 -37.33 -7.95
C GLN A 108 14.16 -38.12 -7.10
N SER A 109 14.14 -37.97 -5.77
CA SER A 109 15.01 -38.75 -4.90
C SER A 109 14.66 -40.25 -4.93
N LYS A 110 13.37 -40.60 -4.92
CA LYS A 110 12.90 -41.99 -5.04
C LYS A 110 13.22 -42.63 -6.38
N SER A 111 13.24 -41.86 -7.47
CA SER A 111 13.65 -42.37 -8.79
C SER A 111 15.15 -42.54 -8.94
N THR A 112 15.96 -41.77 -8.20
CA THR A 112 17.44 -41.83 -8.27
C THR A 112 18.03 -42.95 -7.43
N THR A 113 17.32 -43.41 -6.40
CA THR A 113 17.73 -44.55 -5.54
C THR A 113 17.27 -45.92 -6.08
N LYS A 114 16.54 -45.96 -7.20
CA LYS A 114 16.17 -47.19 -7.91
C LYS A 114 17.10 -47.47 -9.08
#